data_AF-A0A1Y3KQ21-F1
#
_entry.id   AF-A0A1Y3KQ21-F1
#
_cell.length_a   1.000
_cell.length_b   1.000
_cell.length_c   1.000
_cell.angle_alpha   90.00
_cell.angle_beta   90.00
_cell.angle_gamma   90.00
#
_symmetry.space_group_name_H-M   'P 1'
#
loop_
_entity.id
_entity.type
_entity.pdbx_description
1 polymer ?
#
loop_
_entity_poly.entity_id
_entity_poly.type
_entity_poly.pdbx_seq_one_letter_code
_entity_poly.pdbx_strand_id
1 'polypeptide(L)' 'MSADIHDIADHRPHLTVAAVDGVHVLPCDLVRSVIAGDKPSAILTEPVLRRIIEEWLQKVTA' A
#
# COMPACT_ATOMS: atom_id res chain seq x y z
N MET A 1 -22.35 8.02 -4.80
CA MET A 1 -20.95 7.71 -5.13
C MET A 1 -20.88 6.26 -5.56
N SER A 2 -20.65 5.99 -6.84
CA SER A 2 -20.30 4.65 -7.31
C SER A 2 -18.78 4.53 -7.15
N ALA A 3 -18.30 3.50 -6.48
CA ALA A 3 -16.88 3.19 -6.46
C ALA A 3 -16.53 2.59 -7.82
N ASP A 4 -15.64 3.23 -8.57
CA ASP A 4 -15.14 2.67 -9.81
C ASP A 4 -14.27 1.45 -9.47
N ILE A 5 -14.83 0.24 -9.67
CA ILE A 5 -14.12 -1.02 -9.48
C ILE A 5 -13.18 -1.19 -10.67
N HIS A 6 -11.89 -0.96 -10.45
CA HIS A 6 -10.84 -1.24 -11.41
C HIS A 6 -10.23 -2.61 -11.13
N ASP A 7 -9.96 -3.40 -12.18
CA ASP A 7 -9.25 -4.66 -12.03
C ASP A 7 -7.81 -4.39 -11.61
N ILE A 8 -7.37 -5.02 -10.54
CA ILE A 8 -6.01 -4.88 -10.03
C ILE A 8 -4.97 -5.51 -10.96
N ALA A 9 -5.39 -6.40 -11.86
CA ALA A 9 -4.54 -6.98 -12.89
C ALA A 9 -4.00 -5.92 -13.87
N ASP A 10 -4.76 -4.84 -14.09
CA ASP A 10 -4.38 -3.73 -14.97
C ASP A 10 -3.30 -2.83 -14.34
N HIS A 11 -3.03 -3.01 -13.04
CA HIS A 11 -2.11 -2.20 -12.25
C HIS A 11 -0.90 -2.98 -11.72
N ARG A 12 -0.44 -3.99 -12.48
CA ARG A 12 0.83 -4.68 -12.17
C ARG A 12 2.03 -3.78 -12.45
N PRO A 13 3.07 -3.78 -11.59
CA PRO A 13 3.23 -4.64 -10.42
C PRO A 13 2.46 -4.16 -9.18
N HIS A 14 2.15 -5.08 -8.27
CA HIS A 14 1.47 -4.80 -7.00
C HIS A 14 2.27 -5.31 -5.79
N LEU A 15 2.07 -4.66 -4.64
CA LEU A 15 2.56 -5.03 -3.33
C LEU A 15 1.41 -5.66 -2.52
N THR A 16 1.66 -6.81 -1.91
CA THR A 16 0.73 -7.43 -0.96
C THR A 16 1.18 -7.15 0.47
N VAL A 17 0.31 -6.53 1.27
CA VAL A 17 0.56 -6.19 2.68
C VAL A 17 -0.41 -6.98 3.55
N ALA A 18 0.12 -7.88 4.38
CA ALA A 18 -0.65 -8.60 5.38
C ALA A 18 -0.72 -7.76 6.68
N ALA A 19 -1.72 -6.89 6.76
CA ALA A 19 -1.96 -6.04 7.92
C ALA A 19 -2.91 -6.70 8.93
N VAL A 20 -3.05 -6.08 10.10
CA VAL A 20 -3.88 -6.62 11.20
C VAL A 20 -5.38 -6.65 10.87
N ASP A 21 -5.81 -5.83 9.93
CA ASP A 21 -7.20 -5.69 9.47
C ASP A 21 -7.49 -6.50 8.19
N GLY A 22 -6.46 -7.10 7.58
CA GLY A 22 -6.61 -7.93 6.39
C GLY A 22 -5.43 -7.90 5.43
N VAL A 23 -5.62 -8.54 4.28
CA VAL A 23 -4.65 -8.53 3.19
C VAL A 23 -5.01 -7.41 2.23
N HIS A 24 -4.09 -6.47 2.05
CA HIS A 24 -4.23 -5.34 1.14
C HIS A 24 -3.33 -5.56 -0.07
N VAL A 25 -3.89 -5.41 -1.27
CA VAL A 25 -3.11 -5.45 -2.52
C VAL A 25 -3.07 -4.03 -3.08
N LEU A 26 -1.86 -3.49 -3.16
CA LEU A 26 -1.61 -2.09 -3.51
C LEU A 26 -0.87 -2.03 -4.84
N PRO A 27 -1.38 -1.30 -5.84
CA PRO A 27 -0.59 -0.97 -7.02
C PRO A 27 0.74 -0.32 -6.63
N CYS A 28 1.86 -0.78 -7.20
CA CYS A 28 3.16 -0.13 -6.93
C CYS A 28 3.13 1.34 -7.35
N ASP A 29 2.34 1.68 -8.37
CA ASP A 29 2.20 3.06 -8.84
C ASP A 29 1.48 3.95 -7.82
N LEU A 30 0.53 3.40 -7.07
CA LEU A 30 -0.09 4.11 -5.94
C LEU A 30 0.96 4.45 -4.88
N VAL A 31 1.79 3.48 -4.52
CA VAL A 31 2.87 3.68 -3.53
C VAL A 31 3.86 4.73 -4.02
N ARG A 32 4.25 4.68 -5.31
CA ARG A 32 5.13 5.69 -5.93
C ARG A 32 4.52 7.08 -5.90
N SER A 33 3.25 7.23 -6.26
CA SER A 33 2.54 8.52 -6.19
C SER A 33 2.46 9.08 -4.77
N VAL A 34 2.26 8.22 -3.76
CA VAL A 34 2.29 8.65 -2.36
C VAL A 34 3.68 9.13 -1.95
N ILE A 35 4.74 8.41 -2.34
CA ILE A 35 6.14 8.79 -2.06
C ILE A 35 6.50 10.12 -2.77
N ALA A 36 6.02 10.32 -4.00
CA ALA A 36 6.23 11.54 -4.77
C ALA A 36 5.45 12.75 -4.22
N GLY A 37 4.47 12.52 -3.33
CA GLY A 37 3.57 13.56 -2.82
C GLY A 37 2.38 13.88 -3.72
N ASP A 38 2.22 13.17 -4.84
CA ASP A 38 1.09 13.34 -5.77
C ASP A 38 -0.25 12.89 -5.17
N LYS A 39 -0.19 11.96 -4.21
CA LYS A 39 -1.36 11.44 -3.48
C LYS A 39 -1.15 11.53 -1.97
N PRO A 40 -2.20 11.83 -1.19
CA PRO A 40 -2.08 11.88 0.26
C PRO A 40 -1.77 10.49 0.82
N SER A 41 -0.87 10.43 1.79
CA SER A 41 -0.52 9.18 2.49
C SER A 41 -1.69 8.54 3.23
N ALA A 42 -2.70 9.33 3.59
CA ALA A 42 -3.94 8.84 4.22
C ALA A 42 -4.74 7.83 3.37
N ILE A 43 -4.42 7.71 2.06
CA ILE A 43 -4.98 6.65 1.22
C ILE A 43 -4.44 5.25 1.60
N LEU A 44 -3.26 5.20 2.22
CA LEU A 44 -2.71 4.01 2.84
C LEU A 44 -3.20 4.01 4.30
N THR A 45 -4.07 3.06 4.63
CA THR A 45 -4.66 2.98 5.97
C THR A 45 -3.57 2.78 7.04
N GLU A 46 -3.84 3.20 8.27
CA GLU A 46 -2.89 3.05 9.37
C GLU A 46 -2.39 1.60 9.55
N PRO A 47 -3.23 0.54 9.49
CA PRO A 47 -2.78 -0.84 9.55
C PRO A 47 -1.75 -1.20 8.48
N VAL A 48 -1.95 -0.70 7.26
CA VAL A 48 -1.04 -0.93 6.12
C VAL A 48 0.29 -0.22 6.33
N LEU A 49 0.25 1.06 6.69
CA LEU A 49 1.46 1.85 6.93
C LEU A 49 2.30 1.26 8.08
N ARG A 50 1.64 0.90 9.18
CA ARG A 50 2.30 0.26 10.32
C ARG A 50 3.02 -1.01 9.90
N ARG A 51 2.35 -1.89 9.14
CA ARG A 51 2.96 -3.14 8.69
C ARG A 51 4.18 -2.93 7.79
N ILE A 52 4.12 -1.95 6.88
CA ILE A 52 5.26 -1.61 6.01
C ILE A 52 6.46 -1.13 6.84
N ILE A 53 6.22 -0.27 7.84
CA ILE A 53 7.28 0.25 8.72
C ILE A 53 7.87 -0.88 9.58
N GLU A 54 7.04 -1.75 10.15
CA GLU A 54 7.50 -2.91 10.94
C GLU A 54 8.40 -3.83 10.11
N GLU A 55 8.00 -4.21 8.90
CA GLU A 55 8.80 -5.07 8.03
C GLU A 55 10.10 -4.39 7.57
N TRP A 56 10.07 -3.08 7.33
CA TRP A 56 11.27 -2.32 7.01
C TRP A 56 12.24 -2.28 8.20
N LEU A 57 11.75 -1.97 9.40
CA LEU A 57 12.55 -1.96 10.63
C LEU A 57 13.22 -3.32 10.84
N GLN A 58 12.47 -4.42 10.74
CA GLN A 58 13.02 -5.77 10.85
C GLN A 58 14.17 -6.03 9.86
N LYS A 59 14.08 -5.52 8.63
CA LYS A 59 15.11 -5.71 7.60
C LYS A 59 16.36 -4.85 7.79
N VAL A 60 16.23 -3.68 8.41
CA VAL A 60 17.38 -2.77 8.64
C VAL A 60 18.07 -3.00 9.99
N THR A 61 17.38 -3.64 10.94
CA THR A 61 17.95 -3.99 12.25
C THR A 61 18.42 -5.44 12.37
N ALA A 62 18.10 -6.30 11.40
CA ALA A 62 18.63 -7.66 11.30
C ALA A 62 19.97 -7.69 10.55
#